data_AF-A0A0B6Z144-F1
#
_entry.id   AF-A0A0B6Z144-F1
#
_cell.length_a   1.000
_cell.length_b   1.000
_cell.length_c   1.000
_cell.angle_alpha   90.00
_cell.angle_beta   90.00
_cell.angle_gamma   90.00
#
_symmetry.space_group_name_H-M   'P 1'
#
loop_
_entity.id
_entity.type
_entity.pdbx_description
1 polymer ?
#
loop_
_entity_poly.entity_id
_entity_poly.type
_entity_poly.pdbx_seq_one_letter_code
_entity_poly.pdbx_strand_id
1 'polypeptide(L)'
;SRDGSPSRDTSPIARGLKPPIILKKGARGFGFSFRSIRVYIGESDVYTLQHIVTEVEPNSPSFEAGLRTGDLITHINDESVQSLLHTQVV
;
A
#
# COMPACT_ATOMS: atom_id res chain seq x y z
N SER A 1 19.33 -34.34 11.48
CA SER A 1 19.94 -33.06 11.05
C SER A 1 18.90 -31.98 11.13
N ARG A 2 19.24 -30.89 11.81
CA ARG A 2 18.47 -29.64 11.90
C ARG A 2 18.34 -29.05 10.49
N ASP A 3 17.19 -28.46 10.20
CA ASP A 3 17.08 -27.09 9.68
C ASP A 3 15.62 -26.65 9.81
N GLY A 4 15.32 -26.04 10.96
CA GLY A 4 14.12 -25.25 11.14
C GLY A 4 14.34 -23.91 10.47
N SER A 5 13.73 -23.71 9.30
CA SER A 5 13.66 -22.39 8.67
C SER A 5 12.85 -21.46 9.57
N PRO A 6 13.41 -20.35 10.07
CA PRO A 6 12.61 -19.34 10.73
C PRO A 6 12.02 -18.48 9.61
N SER A 7 10.81 -18.82 9.16
CA SER A 7 9.98 -17.80 8.52
C SER A 7 9.75 -16.74 9.59
N ARG A 8 10.52 -15.64 9.51
CA ARG A 8 10.31 -14.43 10.31
C ARG A 8 8.96 -13.84 9.89
N ASP A 9 7.88 -14.41 10.39
CA ASP A 9 6.57 -13.78 10.44
C ASP A 9 6.57 -12.74 11.59
N THR A 10 7.51 -11.80 11.53
CA THR A 10 7.52 -10.63 12.41
C THR A 10 6.87 -9.46 11.70
N SER A 11 5.62 -9.65 11.29
CA SER A 11 4.77 -8.53 10.89
C SER A 11 3.36 -8.79 11.41
N PRO A 12 2.93 -8.15 12.50
CA PRO A 12 1.55 -8.24 13.00
C PRO A 12 0.51 -7.74 11.97
N ILE A 13 0.96 -7.18 10.84
CA ILE A 13 0.15 -6.70 9.71
C ILE A 13 -0.27 -7.86 8.76
N ALA A 14 0.44 -8.99 8.74
CA ALA A 14 0.23 -10.05 7.75
C ALA A 14 -1.04 -10.90 7.98
N ARG A 15 -1.74 -10.74 9.11
CA ARG A 15 -2.85 -11.61 9.52
C ARG A 15 -4.22 -11.32 8.87
N GLY A 16 -4.26 -10.55 7.78
CA GLY A 16 -5.53 -10.30 7.08
C GLY A 16 -5.45 -9.32 5.93
N LEU A 17 -4.36 -9.32 5.17
CA LEU A 17 -4.30 -8.49 3.96
C LEU A 17 -5.36 -8.98 2.98
N LYS A 18 -6.26 -8.09 2.56
CA LYS A 18 -7.20 -8.36 1.47
C LYS A 18 -6.41 -8.81 0.23
N PRO A 19 -6.97 -9.68 -0.63
CA PRO A 19 -6.35 -9.99 -1.91
C PRO A 19 -6.01 -8.70 -2.68
N PRO A 20 -4.97 -8.71 -3.53
CA PRO A 20 -4.55 -7.52 -4.26
C PRO A 20 -5.69 -7.00 -5.13
N ILE A 21 -5.88 -5.68 -5.13
CA ILE A 21 -6.86 -5.02 -5.98
C ILE A 21 -6.23 -4.84 -7.37
N ILE A 22 -6.82 -5.45 -8.38
CA ILE A 22 -6.34 -5.35 -9.76
C ILE A 22 -7.03 -4.18 -10.45
N LEU A 23 -6.26 -3.15 -10.76
CA LEU A 23 -6.75 -1.95 -11.44
C LEU A 23 -6.44 -1.99 -12.93
N LYS A 24 -7.46 -1.76 -13.75
CA LYS A 24 -7.29 -1.53 -15.19
C LYS A 24 -7.40 -0.04 -15.48
N LYS A 25 -6.45 0.52 -16.22
CA LYS A 25 -6.45 1.93 -16.57
C LYS A 25 -7.62 2.25 -17.50
N GLY A 26 -8.48 3.20 -17.10
CA GLY A 26 -9.53 3.74 -17.95
C GLY A 26 -9.03 4.92 -18.81
N ALA A 27 -9.93 5.49 -19.62
CA ALA A 27 -9.61 6.63 -20.49
C ALA A 27 -9.05 7.85 -19.75
N ARG A 28 -9.42 8.05 -18.47
CA ARG A 28 -8.96 9.15 -17.61
C ARG A 28 -7.96 8.72 -16.54
N GLY A 29 -7.38 7.52 -16.66
CA GLY A 29 -6.50 6.96 -15.63
C GLY A 29 -7.21 5.96 -14.72
N PHE A 30 -6.71 5.80 -13.50
CA PHE A 30 -7.24 4.84 -12.52
C PHE A 30 -8.38 5.41 -11.65
N GLY A 31 -8.47 6.74 -11.51
CA GLY A 31 -9.52 7.42 -10.75
C GLY A 31 -9.39 7.33 -9.23
N PHE A 32 -8.15 7.42 -8.72
CA PHE A 32 -7.89 7.58 -7.30
C PHE A 32 -6.67 8.50 -7.10
N SER A 33 -6.58 9.09 -5.92
CA SER A 33 -5.41 9.84 -5.46
C SER A 33 -4.93 9.26 -4.13
N PHE A 34 -3.63 9.39 -3.85
CA PHE A 34 -3.04 8.99 -2.58
C PHE A 34 -2.02 10.02 -2.10
N ARG A 35 -1.72 9.99 -0.80
CA ARG A 35 -0.66 10.80 -0.19
C ARG A 35 0.34 9.91 0.52
N SER A 36 1.59 10.38 0.60
CA SER A 36 2.64 9.75 1.40
C SER A 36 2.74 10.47 2.74
N ILE A 37 2.59 9.74 3.84
CA ILE A 37 2.73 10.27 5.20
C ILE A 37 3.98 9.70 5.87
N ARG A 38 4.62 10.48 6.73
CA ARG A 38 5.69 10.01 7.61
C ARG A 38 5.08 9.43 8.87
N VAL A 39 5.45 8.20 9.20
CA VAL A 39 5.09 7.54 10.46
C VAL A 39 6.36 7.36 11.27
N TYR A 40 6.49 8.15 12.34
CA TYR A 40 7.66 8.15 13.22
C TYR A 40 7.66 6.95 14.15
N ILE A 41 8.85 6.46 14.47
CA ILE A 41 9.05 5.30 15.34
C ILE A 41 9.54 5.79 16.71
N GLY A 42 8.70 5.62 17.72
CA GLY A 42 8.98 6.08 19.08
C GLY A 42 9.11 7.60 19.13
N GLU A 43 10.09 8.08 19.90
CA GLU A 43 10.38 9.51 20.07
C GLU A 43 11.55 10.00 19.19
N SER A 44 11.99 9.18 18.24
CA SER A 44 13.10 9.51 17.33
C SER A 44 12.64 10.16 16.02
N ASP A 45 13.55 10.85 15.34
CA ASP A 45 13.32 11.41 13.99
C ASP A 45 13.31 10.33 12.88
N VAL A 46 13.40 9.05 13.25
CA VAL A 46 13.32 7.94 12.31
C VAL A 46 11.86 7.70 11.92
N TYR A 47 11.57 7.67 10.62
CA TYR A 47 10.23 7.44 10.11
C TYR A 47 10.20 6.43 8.96
N THR A 48 9.04 5.84 8.75
CA THR A 48 8.69 5.12 7.52
C THR A 48 7.71 5.94 6.70
N LEU A 49 7.76 5.80 5.37
CA LEU A 49 6.71 6.35 4.51
C LEU A 49 5.59 5.34 4.33
N GLN A 50 4.37 5.81 4.49
CA GLN A 50 3.14 5.07 4.23
C GLN A 50 2.29 5.81 3.19
N HIS A 51 1.75 5.07 2.23
CA HIS A 51 0.93 5.61 1.15
C HIS A 51 -0.54 5.31 1.42
N ILE A 52 -1.36 6.36 1.57
CA ILE A 52 -2.78 6.23 1.93
C ILE A 52 -3.64 6.84 0.83
N VAL A 53 -4.64 6.09 0.37
CA VAL A 53 -5.64 6.57 -0.59
C VAL A 53 -6.44 7.72 0.05
N THR A 54 -6.42 8.88 -0.58
CA THR A 54 -7.13 10.09 -0.13
C THR A 54 -8.50 10.22 -0.77
N GLU A 55 -8.62 9.80 -2.02
CA GLU A 55 -9.83 9.97 -2.81
C GLU A 55 -9.96 8.84 -3.82
N VAL A 56 -11.19 8.39 -4.05
CA VAL A 56 -11.55 7.45 -5.11
C VAL A 56 -12.75 8.04 -5.84
N GLU A 57 -12.58 8.30 -7.14
CA GLU A 57 -13.63 8.88 -7.97
C GLU A 57 -14.80 7.89 -8.13
N PRO A 58 -16.07 8.30 -7.95
CA PRO A 58 -17.22 7.44 -8.19
C PRO A 58 -17.26 6.91 -9.63
N ASN A 59 -17.65 5.64 -9.80
CA ASN A 59 -17.71 4.94 -11.09
C ASN A 59 -16.35 4.90 -11.85
N SER A 60 -15.23 5.07 -11.15
CA SER A 60 -13.89 4.86 -11.70
C SER A 60 -13.49 3.38 -11.66
N PRO A 61 -12.47 2.97 -12.43
CA PRO A 61 -11.91 1.63 -12.32
C PRO A 61 -11.50 1.26 -10.89
N SER A 62 -10.98 2.22 -10.12
CA SER A 62 -10.61 2.01 -8.72
C SER A 62 -11.82 1.79 -7.82
N PHE A 63 -12.90 2.54 -8.04
CA PHE A 63 -14.15 2.37 -7.31
C PHE A 63 -14.75 0.98 -7.54
N GLU A 64 -14.84 0.57 -8.81
CA GLU A 64 -15.38 -0.73 -9.23
C GLU A 64 -14.54 -1.90 -8.70
N ALA A 65 -13.22 -1.75 -8.69
CA ALA A 65 -12.30 -2.77 -8.16
C ALA A 65 -12.32 -2.88 -6.63
N GLY A 66 -13.05 -1.99 -5.93
CA GLY A 66 -13.22 -2.07 -4.49
C GLY A 66 -12.22 -1.24 -3.67
N LEU A 67 -11.38 -0.41 -4.31
CA LEU A 67 -10.49 0.51 -3.61
C LEU A 67 -11.29 1.58 -2.88
N ARG A 68 -10.91 1.93 -1.66
CA ARG A 68 -11.60 2.92 -0.83
C ARG A 68 -10.62 3.94 -0.24
N THR A 69 -11.15 5.13 0.03
CA THR A 69 -10.43 6.14 0.82
C THR A 69 -10.04 5.57 2.17
N GLY A 70 -8.80 5.80 2.59
CA GLY A 70 -8.24 5.27 3.82
C GLY A 70 -7.53 3.92 3.66
N ASP A 71 -7.63 3.26 2.50
CA ASP A 71 -6.84 2.07 2.23
C ASP A 71 -5.34 2.41 2.23
N LEU A 72 -4.56 1.55 2.91
CA LEU A 72 -3.10 1.61 2.95
C LEU A 72 -2.52 0.82 1.77
N ILE A 73 -1.77 1.50 0.91
CA ILE A 73 -1.06 0.88 -0.19
C ILE A 73 0.23 0.28 0.36
N THR A 74 0.34 -1.05 0.32
CA THR A 74 1.50 -1.79 0.83
C THR A 74 2.40 -2.31 -0.29
N HIS A 75 1.81 -2.64 -1.43
CA HIS A 75 2.49 -3.18 -2.61
C HIS A 75 1.88 -2.61 -3.89
N ILE A 76 2.69 -2.50 -4.93
CA ILE A 76 2.26 -2.20 -6.30
C ILE A 76 2.97 -3.20 -7.22
N ASN A 77 2.22 -3.95 -8.02
CA ASN A 77 2.76 -4.97 -8.91
C ASN A 77 3.73 -5.94 -8.20
N ASP A 78 3.34 -6.41 -7.02
CA ASP A 78 4.13 -7.29 -6.15
C ASP A 78 5.42 -6.67 -5.56
N GLU A 79 5.73 -5.42 -5.88
CA GLU A 79 6.83 -4.67 -5.28
C GLU A 79 6.37 -3.93 -4.02
N SER A 80 7.10 -4.08 -2.92
CA SER A 80 6.79 -3.37 -1.69
C SER A 80 7.08 -1.88 -1.86
N VAL A 81 6.11 -1.04 -1.51
CA VAL A 81 6.27 0.42 -1.53
C VAL A 81 6.69 1.00 -0.18
N GLN A 82 7.00 0.13 0.80
CA GLN A 82 7.45 0.59 2.11
C GLN A 82 8.76 1.37 1.97
N SER A 83 8.76 2.61 2.46
CA SER A 83 9.91 3.53 2.42
C SER A 83 10.30 4.05 1.03
N LEU A 84 9.49 3.81 -0.01
CA LEU A 84 9.67 4.48 -1.29
C LEU A 84 9.17 5.93 -1.24
N LEU A 85 9.88 6.83 -1.91
CA LEU A 85 9.44 8.20 -2.09
C LEU A 85 8.25 8.23 -3.07
N HIS A 86 7.37 9.22 -2.94
CA HIS A 86 6.22 9.40 -3.83
C HIS A 86 6.60 9.38 -5.33
N THR A 87 7.76 9.95 -5.66
CA THR A 87 8.30 10.01 -7.03
C THR A 87 8.73 8.67 -7.60
N GLN A 88 8.90 7.65 -6.76
CA GLN A 88 9.29 6.29 -7.17
C GLN A 88 8.07 5.37 -7.37
N VAL A 89 6.87 5.88 -7.10
CA VAL A 89 5.60 5.11 -7.05
C VAL A 89 4.63 5.53 -8.17
N VAL A 90 4.90 6.65 -8.87
CA VAL A 90 4.02 7.28 -9.87
C VAL A 90 4.39 6.95 -11.31
#